data_AF-M0AKF2-F1
#
_entry.id   AF-M0AKF2-F1
#
_cell.length_a   1.000
_cell.length_b   1.000
_cell.length_c   1.000
_cell.angle_alpha   90.00
_cell.angle_beta   90.00
_cell.angle_gamma   90.00
#
_symmetry.space_group_name_H-M   'P 1'
#
loop_
_entity.id
_entity.type
_entity.pdbx_description
1 polymer ?
#
loop_
_entity_poly.entity_id
_entity_poly.type
_entity_poly.pdbx_seq_one_letter_code
_entity_poly.pdbx_strand_id
1 'polypeptide(L)' 'MAFHLPVQIDDRVTGTVEVVEELGDSKYCLSTTVRNTTQEKLALEGEAVVLMDK' A
#
# COMPACT_ATOMS: atom_id res chain seq x y z
N MET A 1 4.16 5.87 6.22
CA MET A 1 2.88 5.13 6.40
C MET A 1 1.96 5.99 7.24
N ALA A 2 0.74 6.21 6.75
CA ALA A 2 -0.29 7.03 7.37
C ALA A 2 -1.63 6.29 7.38
N PHE A 3 -2.40 6.51 8.44
CA PHE A 3 -3.74 5.94 8.63
C PHE A 3 -4.75 7.08 8.58
N HIS A 4 -5.69 6.98 7.65
CA HIS A 4 -6.71 8.00 7.39
C HIS A 4 -8.06 7.63 7.99
N LEU A 5 -8.39 6.33 8.00
CA LEU A 5 -9.64 5.81 8.55
C LEU A 5 -9.41 4.45 9.22
N PRO A 6 -10.16 4.15 10.30
CA PRO A 6 -10.11 2.83 10.90
C PRO A 6 -10.74 1.78 9.97
N VAL A 7 -10.09 0.62 9.85
CA VAL A 7 -10.65 -0.59 9.22
C VAL A 7 -11.12 -1.51 10.34
N GLN A 8 -12.38 -1.93 10.30
CA GLN A 8 -12.97 -2.83 11.31
C GLN A 8 -12.75 -4.30 10.94
N ILE A 9 -12.93 -5.19 11.91
CA ILE A 9 -13.06 -6.62 11.63
C ILE A 9 -14.27 -6.81 10.69
N ASP A 10 -14.15 -7.74 9.74
CA ASP A 10 -15.12 -8.01 8.66
C ASP A 10 -15.25 -6.93 7.58
N ASP A 11 -14.50 -5.82 7.65
CA ASP A 11 -14.43 -4.88 6.55
C ASP A 11 -13.73 -5.50 5.33
N ARG A 12 -14.30 -5.25 4.15
CA ARG A 12 -13.62 -5.53 2.88
C ARG A 12 -12.86 -4.30 2.42
N VAL A 13 -11.59 -4.51 2.09
CA VAL A 13 -10.71 -3.46 1.56
C VAL A 13 -10.03 -3.92 0.27
N THR A 14 -9.68 -2.97 -0.58
CA THR A 14 -8.89 -3.19 -1.79
C THR A 14 -7.58 -2.42 -1.66
N GLY A 15 -6.46 -3.12 -1.80
CA GLY A 15 -5.13 -2.53 -1.84
C GLY A 15 -4.61 -2.42 -3.27
N THR A 16 -4.05 -1.27 -3.62
CA THR A 16 -3.24 -1.08 -4.83
C THR A 16 -1.79 -0.88 -4.40
N VAL A 17 -0.90 -1.64 -5.02
CA VAL A 17 0.55 -1.54 -4.80
C VAL A 17 1.21 -1.26 -6.14
N GLU A 18 2.03 -0.21 -6.19
CA GLU A 18 2.73 0.23 -7.39
C GLU A 18 4.22 0.37 -7.10
N VAL A 19 5.07 -0.10 -8.01
CA VAL A 19 6.49 0.25 -7.98
C VAL A 19 6.61 1.68 -8.48
N VAL A 20 7.00 2.60 -7.59
CA VAL A 20 7.13 4.01 -7.94
C VAL A 20 8.57 4.41 -8.24
N GLU A 21 9.54 3.61 -7.80
CA GLU A 21 10.97 3.85 -8.04
C GLU A 21 11.80 2.56 -8.04
N GLU A 22 12.81 2.46 -8.91
CA GLU A 22 13.89 1.48 -8.83
C GLU A 22 15.12 2.16 -8.26
N LEU A 23 15.62 1.66 -7.13
CA LEU A 23 16.71 2.26 -6.37
C LEU A 23 18.08 1.63 -6.71
N GLY A 24 18.13 0.72 -7.69
CA GLY A 24 19.30 -0.09 -8.00
C GLY A 24 19.52 -1.24 -6.99
N ASP A 25 20.51 -2.10 -7.23
CA ASP A 25 20.80 -3.29 -6.40
C ASP A 25 19.56 -4.18 -6.13
N SER A 26 18.67 -4.29 -7.13
CA SER A 26 17.39 -5.01 -7.01
C SER A 26 16.49 -4.49 -5.89
N LYS A 27 16.60 -3.21 -5.53
CA LYS A 27 15.74 -2.50 -4.58
C LYS A 27 14.67 -1.70 -5.31
N TYR A 28 13.46 -1.75 -4.80
CA TYR A 28 12.31 -1.06 -5.37
C TYR A 28 11.53 -0.33 -4.27
N CYS A 29 11.15 0.92 -4.53
CA CYS A 29 10.20 1.64 -3.70
C CYS A 29 8.78 1.33 -4.17
N LEU A 30 7.95 0.83 -3.26
CA LEU A 30 6.55 0.54 -3.48
C LEU A 30 5.70 1.59 -2.80
N SER A 31 4.74 2.16 -3.53
CA SER A 31 3.63 2.91 -2.96
C SER A 31 2.44 1.98 -2.78
N THR A 32 1.84 2.00 -1.60
CA THR A 32 0.68 1.21 -1.23
C THR A 32 -0.44 2.12 -0.82
N THR A 33 -1.62 1.92 -1.40
CA THR A 33 -2.86 2.57 -0.97
C THR A 33 -3.91 1.51 -0.71
N VAL A 34 -4.69 1.65 0.38
CA VAL A 34 -5.80 0.74 0.67
C VAL A 34 -7.07 1.54 0.84
N ARG A 35 -8.11 1.12 0.13
CA ARG A 35 -9.44 1.73 0.17
C ARG A 35 -10.46 0.77 0.77
N ASN A 36 -11.35 1.29 1.61
CA ASN A 36 -12.51 0.53 2.09
C ASN A 36 -13.50 0.35 0.93
N THR A 37 -13.87 -0.88 0.63
CA THR A 37 -14.71 -1.20 -0.54
C THR A 37 -16.14 -0.69 -0.37
N THR A 38 -16.63 -0.61 0.86
CA THR A 38 -18.00 -0.15 1.16
C THR A 38 -18.13 1.37 1.08
N GLN A 39 -17.10 2.09 1.53
CA GLN A 39 -17.13 3.56 1.61
C GLN A 39 -16.38 4.24 0.46
N GLU A 40 -15.63 3.47 -0.34
CA GLU A 40 -14.68 3.94 -1.38
C GLU A 40 -13.64 4.96 -0.88
N LYS A 41 -13.43 5.03 0.43
CA LYS A 41 -12.49 5.97 1.07
C LYS A 41 -11.11 5.35 1.29
N LEU A 42 -10.09 6.18 1.19
CA LEU A 42 -8.71 5.82 1.54
C LEU A 42 -8.64 5.55 3.05
N ALA A 43 -8.18 4.36 3.42
CA ALA A 43 -8.01 3.94 4.81
C ALA A 43 -6.56 4.07 5.27
N LEU A 44 -5.61 3.68 4.41
CA LEU A 44 -4.18 3.80 4.68
C LEU A 44 -3.39 4.06 3.41
N GLU A 45 -2.23 4.68 3.59
CA GLU A 45 -1.20 4.79 2.57
C GLU A 45 0.18 4.57 3.17
N GLY A 46 1.09 4.03 2.38
CA GLY A 46 2.43 3.73 2.85
C GLY A 46 3.40 3.54 1.72
N GLU A 47 4.65 3.82 2.04
CA GLU A 47 5.79 3.53 1.19
C GLU A 47 6.62 2.45 1.86
N ALA A 48 7.12 1.52 1.06
CA ALA A 48 7.99 0.44 1.51
C ALA A 48 9.07 0.18 0.48
N VAL A 49 10.32 0.00 0.94
CA VAL A 49 11.42 -0.45 0.09
C VAL A 49 11.56 -1.95 0.20
N VAL A 50 11.52 -2.65 -0.93
CA VAL A 50 11.70 -4.10 -1.00
C VAL A 50 12.96 -4.46 -1.77
N LEU A 51 13.63 -5.52 -1.33
CA LEU A 51 14.70 -6.19 -2.07
C LEU A 51 14.09 -7.39 -2.78
N MET A 52 14.28 -7.49 -4.09
CA MET A 52 13.89 -8.68 -4.85
C MET A 52 15.16 -9.41 -5.29
N ASP A 53 15.38 -10.62 -4.76
CA ASP A 53 16.39 -11.52 -5.31
C ASP A 53 15.70 -12.53 -6.24
N LYS A 54 16.37 -12.87 -7.35
CA LYS A 54 15.79 -13.68 -8.43
C LYS A 54 15.92 -15.18 -8.18
#